data_AF-A0A6B2CMB2-F1
#
_entry.id   AF-A0A6B2CMB2-F1
#
_cell.length_a   1.000
_cell.length_b   1.000
_cell.length_c   1.000
_cell.angle_alpha   90.00
_cell.angle_beta   90.00
_cell.angle_gamma   90.00
#
_symmetry.space_group_name_H-M   'P 1'
#
loop_
_entity.id
_entity.type
_entity.pdbx_description
1 polymer ?
#
loop_
_entity_poly.entity_id
_entity_poly.type
_entity_poly.pdbx_seq_one_letter_code
_entity_poly.pdbx_strand_id
1 'polypeptide(L)'
;MSPERLSLEVNGVSAAFNPNCVDASLLMGVFTKGEYEIPEVLSGLKGREVIDVGANVSDSALYFVLNGARKVIAVEPLPNVAKCAEENVRLSGATDKV
;
A
#
# COMPACT_ATOMS: atom_id res chain seq x y z
N MET A 1 -8.93 10.57 -20.58
CA MET A 1 -9.79 9.87 -19.60
C MET A 1 -8.91 9.48 -18.43
N SER A 2 -9.32 9.74 -17.19
CA SER A 2 -8.58 9.22 -16.03
C SER A 2 -8.68 7.69 -16.02
N PRO A 3 -7.60 6.96 -15.69
CA PRO A 3 -7.70 5.52 -15.44
C PRO A 3 -8.78 5.27 -14.38
N GLU A 4 -9.60 4.23 -14.55
CA GLU A 4 -10.43 3.74 -13.46
C GLU A 4 -9.53 3.35 -12.29
N ARG A 5 -9.89 3.79 -11.08
CA ARG A 5 -9.14 3.52 -9.86
C ARG A 5 -10.08 3.33 -8.69
N LEU A 6 -9.73 2.43 -7.79
CA LEU A 6 -10.35 2.28 -6.48
C LEU A 6 -9.52 3.11 -5.48
N SER A 7 -10.14 4.11 -4.86
CA SER A 7 -9.45 4.99 -3.89
C SER A 7 -10.04 4.86 -2.50
N LEU A 8 -9.16 4.81 -1.51
CA LEU A 8 -9.47 4.88 -0.08
C LEU A 8 -8.77 6.11 0.50
N GLU A 9 -9.43 6.85 1.38
CA GLU A 9 -8.83 7.97 2.12
C GLU A 9 -8.84 7.66 3.61
N VAL A 10 -7.67 7.71 4.24
CA VAL A 10 -7.50 7.53 5.68
C VAL A 10 -6.70 8.72 6.20
N ASN A 11 -7.29 9.49 7.13
CA ASN A 11 -6.66 10.66 7.75
C ASN A 11 -6.08 11.69 6.75
N GLY A 12 -6.77 11.92 5.61
CA GLY A 12 -6.32 12.86 4.58
C GLY A 12 -5.23 12.33 3.65
N VAL A 13 -4.87 11.05 3.77
CA VAL A 13 -3.92 10.39 2.88
C VAL A 13 -4.65 9.33 2.06
N SER A 14 -4.52 9.39 0.74
CA SER A 14 -5.22 8.52 -0.19
C SER A 14 -4.34 7.36 -0.66
N ALA A 15 -4.84 6.13 -0.57
CA ALA A 15 -4.34 5.00 -1.34
C ALA A 15 -5.26 4.76 -2.55
N ALA A 16 -4.67 4.52 -3.72
CA ALA A 16 -5.40 4.27 -4.94
C ALA A 16 -4.84 3.07 -5.69
N PHE A 17 -5.73 2.21 -6.17
CA PHE A 17 -5.39 0.93 -6.77
C PHE A 17 -6.01 0.79 -8.17
N ASN A 18 -5.26 0.18 -9.07
CA ASN A 18 -5.75 -0.26 -10.36
C ASN A 18 -6.67 -1.48 -10.16
N PRO A 19 -7.96 -1.41 -10.53
CA PRO A 19 -8.92 -2.50 -10.30
C PRO A 19 -8.58 -3.80 -11.05
N ASN A 20 -7.73 -3.74 -12.08
CA ASN A 20 -7.25 -4.94 -12.79
C ASN A 20 -6.10 -5.65 -12.06
N CYS A 21 -5.52 -5.00 -11.05
CA CYS A 21 -4.39 -5.51 -10.29
C CYS A 21 -4.77 -6.01 -8.90
N VAL A 22 -5.96 -5.67 -8.39
CA VAL A 22 -6.32 -5.92 -7.00
C VAL A 22 -7.70 -6.57 -6.88
N ASP A 23 -7.81 -7.54 -5.98
CA ASP A 23 -9.10 -8.11 -5.59
C ASP A 23 -9.73 -7.28 -4.47
N ALA A 24 -11.03 -7.03 -4.54
CA ALA A 24 -11.74 -6.23 -3.54
C ALA A 24 -11.68 -6.84 -2.14
N SER A 25 -11.63 -8.17 -2.02
CA SER A 25 -11.51 -8.85 -0.73
C SER A 25 -10.16 -8.60 -0.05
N LEU A 26 -9.08 -8.44 -0.82
CA LEU A 26 -7.77 -8.05 -0.29
C LEU A 26 -7.83 -6.67 0.36
N LEU A 27 -8.38 -5.68 -0.37
CA LEU A 27 -8.53 -4.32 0.16
C LEU A 27 -9.41 -4.29 1.42
N MET A 28 -10.50 -5.07 1.43
CA MET A 28 -11.36 -5.18 2.60
C MET A 28 -10.64 -5.83 3.79
N GLY A 29 -9.82 -6.85 3.56
CA GLY A 29 -8.99 -7.48 4.61
C GLY A 29 -8.04 -6.48 5.25
N VAL A 30 -7.25 -5.81 4.41
CA VAL A 30 -6.20 -4.88 4.85
C VAL A 30 -6.78 -3.61 5.47
N PHE A 31 -7.65 -2.91 4.75
CA PHE A 31 -8.07 -1.55 5.09
C PHE A 31 -9.38 -1.45 5.86
N THR A 32 -10.20 -2.50 5.89
CA THR A 32 -11.49 -2.49 6.60
C THR A 32 -11.53 -3.45 7.78
N LYS A 33 -11.01 -4.67 7.61
CA LYS A 33 -10.96 -5.68 8.69
C LYS A 33 -9.72 -5.55 9.58
N GLY A 34 -8.73 -4.75 9.18
CA GLY A 34 -7.54 -4.48 9.97
C GLY A 34 -6.62 -5.69 10.11
N GLU A 35 -6.41 -6.47 9.03
CA GLU A 35 -5.56 -7.66 9.08
C GLU A 35 -4.10 -7.36 9.51
N TYR A 36 -3.64 -6.13 9.35
CA TYR A 36 -2.34 -5.63 9.84
C TYR A 36 -2.42 -4.74 11.09
N GLU A 37 -3.60 -4.61 11.71
CA GLU A 37 -3.81 -3.71 12.84
C GLU A 37 -3.27 -4.31 14.15
N ILE A 38 -1.95 -4.21 14.34
CA ILE A 38 -1.26 -4.60 15.56
C ILE A 38 -0.71 -3.32 16.22
N PRO A 39 -1.36 -2.78 17.27
CA PRO A 39 -1.05 -1.46 17.81
C PRO A 39 0.42 -1.25 18.19
N GLU A 40 1.06 -2.27 18.77
CA GLU A 40 2.47 -2.22 19.18
C GLU A 40 3.41 -2.11 17.98
N VAL A 41 3.05 -2.74 16.85
CA VAL A 41 3.81 -2.65 15.61
C VAL A 41 3.58 -1.30 14.95
N LEU A 42 2.31 -0.88 14.81
CA LEU A 42 1.96 0.37 14.11
C LEU A 42 2.50 1.61 14.81
N SER A 43 2.43 1.66 16.14
CA SER A 43 3.04 2.76 16.91
C SER A 43 4.56 2.85 16.71
N GLY A 44 5.21 1.71 16.43
CA GLY A 44 6.63 1.63 16.12
C GLY A 44 7.02 2.12 14.72
N LEU A 45 6.08 2.18 13.76
CA LEU A 45 6.39 2.53 12.36
C LEU A 45 6.62 4.03 12.14
N LYS A 46 6.07 4.90 13.01
CA LYS A 46 6.10 6.34 12.80
C LYS A 46 7.52 6.88 12.65
N GLY A 47 7.83 7.43 11.47
CA GLY A 47 9.15 7.98 11.12
C GLY A 47 10.24 6.94 10.82
N ARG A 48 9.91 5.63 10.81
CA ARG A 48 10.84 4.54 10.50
C ARG A 48 10.87 4.18 9.02
N GLU A 49 11.92 3.47 8.62
CA GLU A 49 11.98 2.80 7.32
C GLU A 49 11.47 1.36 7.47
N VAL A 50 10.77 0.88 6.45
CA VAL A 50 10.20 -0.47 6.40
C VAL A 50 10.76 -1.20 5.19
N ILE A 51 11.09 -2.48 5.34
CA ILE A 51 11.35 -3.37 4.21
C ILE A 51 10.16 -4.31 4.11
N ASP A 52 9.43 -4.23 3.00
CA ASP A 52 8.24 -5.04 2.74
C ASP A 52 8.60 -6.14 1.75
N VAL A 53 8.68 -7.38 2.23
CA VAL A 53 9.11 -8.55 1.44
C VAL A 53 7.89 -9.35 1.04
N GLY A 54 7.69 -9.52 -0.27
CA GLY A 54 6.44 -10.05 -0.82
C GLY A 54 5.39 -8.96 -0.92
N ALA A 55 5.78 -7.81 -1.46
CA ALA A 55 4.96 -6.60 -1.49
C ALA A 55 3.67 -6.75 -2.32
N ASN A 56 3.52 -7.81 -3.11
CA ASN A 56 2.34 -8.09 -3.92
C ASN A 56 1.94 -6.84 -4.72
N VAL A 57 0.74 -6.29 -4.51
CA VAL A 57 0.21 -5.12 -5.21
C VAL A 57 0.44 -3.82 -4.44
N SER A 58 1.38 -3.83 -3.50
CA SER A 58 1.77 -2.72 -2.59
C SER A 58 0.65 -2.23 -1.66
N ASP A 59 -0.33 -3.08 -1.36
CA ASP A 59 -1.35 -2.82 -0.35
C ASP A 59 -0.75 -2.66 1.05
N SER A 60 0.16 -3.56 1.46
CA SER A 60 0.92 -3.46 2.71
C SER A 60 1.85 -2.25 2.75
N ALA A 61 2.61 -2.00 1.68
CA ALA A 61 3.51 -0.86 1.61
C ALA A 61 2.76 0.48 1.74
N LEU A 62 1.64 0.63 1.03
CA LEU A 62 0.78 1.80 1.15
C LEU A 62 0.14 1.89 2.53
N TYR A 63 -0.29 0.77 3.11
CA TYR A 63 -0.79 0.71 4.48
C TYR A 63 0.26 1.21 5.50
N PHE A 64 1.53 0.84 5.37
CA PHE A 64 2.59 1.32 6.24
C PHE A 64 2.88 2.80 6.06
N VAL A 65 2.85 3.32 4.83
CA VAL A 65 2.95 4.77 4.57
C VAL A 65 1.81 5.53 5.24
N LEU A 66 0.58 5.03 5.13
CA LEU A 66 -0.61 5.61 5.79
C LEU A 66 -0.49 5.60 7.32
N ASN A 67 0.21 4.61 7.87
CA ASN A 67 0.49 4.50 9.31
C ASN A 67 1.78 5.23 9.74
N GLY A 68 2.35 6.08 8.88
CA GLY A 68 3.40 7.01 9.25
C GLY A 68 4.83 6.51 9.04
N ALA A 69 5.03 5.40 8.32
CA ALA A 69 6.36 5.04 7.84
C ALA A 69 6.97 6.20 7.02
N ARG A 70 8.26 6.49 7.24
CA ARG A 70 9.00 7.52 6.51
C ARG A 70 9.27 7.10 5.07
N LYS A 71 9.65 5.83 4.89
CA LYS A 71 9.93 5.21 3.60
C LYS A 71 9.71 3.71 3.70
N VAL A 72 9.21 3.10 2.65
CA VAL A 72 9.10 1.65 2.49
C VAL A 72 10.02 1.23 1.35
N ILE A 73 10.66 0.08 1.45
CA ILE A 73 11.36 -0.58 0.34
C ILE A 73 10.55 -1.84 0.06
N ALA A 74 9.73 -1.79 -0.99
CA ALA A 74 8.89 -2.90 -1.40
C ALA A 74 9.65 -3.85 -2.34
N VAL A 75 9.64 -5.15 -2.02
CA VAL A 75 10.30 -6.20 -2.80
C VAL A 75 9.27 -7.24 -3.21
N GLU A 76 9.06 -7.39 -4.52
CA GLU A 76 8.14 -8.38 -5.09
C GLU A 76 8.85 -9.20 -6.17
N PRO A 77 9.00 -10.53 -6.01
CA PRO A 77 9.73 -11.35 -6.97
C PRO A 77 8.99 -11.59 -8.29
N LEU A 78 7.67 -11.48 -8.34
CA LEU A 78 6.89 -11.77 -9.54
C LEU A 78 6.77 -10.50 -10.43
N PRO A 79 7.37 -10.46 -11.63
CA PRO A 79 7.47 -9.22 -12.42
C PRO A 79 6.13 -8.59 -12.80
N ASN A 80 5.10 -9.40 -13.06
CA ASN A 80 3.77 -8.89 -13.39
C ASN A 80 3.07 -8.29 -12.18
N VAL A 81 3.33 -8.84 -10.99
CA VAL A 81 2.79 -8.35 -9.72
C VAL A 81 3.53 -7.08 -9.30
N ALA A 82 4.85 -7.05 -9.46
CA ALA A 82 5.68 -5.86 -9.24
C ALA A 82 5.22 -4.66 -10.08
N LYS A 83 4.88 -4.86 -11.37
CA LYS A 83 4.30 -3.80 -12.22
C LYS A 83 2.98 -3.26 -11.68
N CYS A 84 2.13 -4.13 -11.14
CA CYS A 84 0.90 -3.72 -10.48
C CYS A 84 1.17 -2.92 -9.20
N ALA A 85 2.14 -3.35 -8.40
CA ALA A 85 2.63 -2.61 -7.24
C ALA A 85 3.13 -1.21 -7.61
N GLU A 86 4.03 -1.10 -8.59
CA GLU A 86 4.56 0.18 -9.10
C GLU A 86 3.42 1.12 -9.54
N GLU A 87 2.44 0.59 -10.27
CA GLU A 87 1.28 1.36 -10.72
C GLU A 87 0.42 1.84 -9.55
N ASN A 88 0.16 1.00 -8.55
CA ASN A 88 -0.64 1.37 -7.38
C ASN A 88 0.07 2.43 -6.52
N VAL A 89 1.40 2.31 -6.33
CA VAL A 89 2.22 3.32 -5.67
C VAL A 89 2.14 4.65 -6.42
N ARG A 90 2.23 4.62 -7.75
CA ARG A 90 2.11 5.80 -8.61
C ARG A 90 0.72 6.43 -8.53
N LEU A 91 -0.35 5.63 -8.61
CA LEU A 91 -1.73 6.10 -8.51
C LEU A 91 -2.03 6.74 -7.14
N SER A 92 -1.36 6.25 -6.09
CA SER A 92 -1.44 6.77 -4.72
C SER A 92 -0.57 8.02 -4.50
N GLY A 93 0.24 8.43 -5.48
CA GLY A 93 1.15 9.57 -5.34
C GLY A 93 2.25 9.33 -4.29
N ALA A 94 2.64 8.08 -4.07
CA ALA A 94 3.56 7.66 -3.01
C ALA A 94 4.95 7.20 -3.53
N THR A 95 5.28 7.48 -4.80
CA THR A 95 6.54 7.04 -5.44
C THR A 95 7.80 7.60 -4.76
N ASP A 96 7.71 8.71 -4.04
CA ASP A 96 8.82 9.24 -3.24
C ASP A 96 9.01 8.51 -1.90
N LYS A 97 8.00 7.73 -1.48
CA LYS A 97 7.92 7.05 -0.19
C LYS A 97 8.06 5.52 -0.27
N VAL A 98 7.83 4.90 -1.42
CA VAL A 98 7.91 3.44 -1.61
C VAL A 98 8.86 3.10 -2.75
#